data_AF-A0A5N7D1D5-F1
#
_entry.id   AF-A0A5N7D1D5-F1
#
_cell.length_a   1.000
_cell.length_b   1.000
_cell.length_c   1.000
_cell.angle_alpha   90.00
_cell.angle_beta   90.00
_cell.angle_gamma   90.00
#
_symmetry.space_group_name_H-M   'P 1'
#
loop_
_entity.id
_entity.type
_entity.pdbx_description
1 polymer ?
#
loop_
_entity_poly.entity_id
_entity_poly.type
_entity_poly.pdbx_seq_one_letter_code
_entity_poly.pdbx_strand_id
1 'polypeptide(L)'
;MASKTTVSLSALYLMFGSFCLGKTADMSAFNNPSHGPPAADFAAADSLPVSVLQAAAAAASIVPKDATYPFSLGSSEKSTIHSDWVSFKEGAALSWVADMDVDCDGVNHKCEGNQDGQPQTNWGALSAYAVPYIVIPDRFLAANKDILPGNNIAAVICNGKMYYGILGDSNGDDPQITGEASWLMAKTCFPNDNLQGNNAHSSKDVTCKCSCRLNLPKKELLMNCKDILFTGERAVLPDNVMDKTYITDFDTLRTMGDKLARALASNLGTPNSTESESESASAAASLWAGREGEAILNISCWNAMAAWYRDTSDCDFLSWDFSLGHVVG
;
A
#
# COMPACT_ATOMS: atom_id res chain seq x y z
N MET A 1 12.42 -68.81 -21.76
CA MET A 1 11.42 -68.28 -20.80
C MET A 1 11.87 -66.86 -20.47
N ALA A 2 11.50 -65.87 -21.29
CA ALA A 2 10.28 -65.06 -21.22
C ALA A 2 10.18 -64.22 -19.94
N SER A 3 9.93 -62.91 -20.13
CA SER A 3 9.42 -61.92 -19.17
C SER A 3 10.50 -61.18 -18.35
N LYS A 4 10.53 -59.85 -18.22
CA LYS A 4 9.68 -58.75 -18.71
C LYS A 4 10.46 -57.43 -18.55
N THR A 5 10.30 -56.55 -19.52
CA THR A 5 10.62 -55.12 -19.49
C THR A 5 9.76 -54.43 -18.44
N THR A 6 10.34 -53.53 -17.63
CA THR A 6 9.56 -52.49 -16.94
C THR A 6 10.40 -51.22 -16.84
N VAL A 7 10.09 -50.28 -17.73
CA VAL A 7 10.50 -48.89 -17.68
C VAL A 7 9.70 -48.24 -16.55
N SER A 8 10.40 -47.71 -15.54
CA SER A 8 9.79 -46.93 -14.46
C SER A 8 9.53 -45.52 -14.96
N LEU A 9 8.28 -45.24 -15.36
CA LEU A 9 7.79 -43.89 -15.63
C LEU A 9 6.99 -43.45 -14.40
N SER A 10 7.52 -42.53 -13.60
CA SER A 10 6.76 -41.79 -12.58
C SER A 10 7.42 -40.44 -12.36
N ALA A 11 7.28 -39.56 -13.35
CA ALA A 11 7.43 -38.13 -13.16
C ALA A 11 6.11 -37.60 -12.61
N LEU A 12 6.03 -37.40 -11.30
CA LEU A 12 4.89 -36.76 -10.65
C LEU A 12 5.01 -35.25 -10.86
N TYR A 13 4.39 -34.74 -11.92
CA TYR A 13 4.21 -33.31 -12.13
C TYR A 13 3.22 -32.79 -11.07
N LEU A 14 3.73 -32.08 -10.06
CA LEU A 14 2.94 -31.22 -9.18
C LEU A 14 2.47 -30.02 -10.00
N MET A 15 1.29 -30.15 -10.60
CA MET A 15 0.55 -29.02 -11.15
C MET A 15 0.07 -28.18 -9.97
N PHE A 16 0.67 -27.00 -9.78
CA PHE A 16 0.07 -25.93 -8.98
C PHE A 16 -1.24 -25.52 -9.66
N GLY A 17 -2.34 -26.12 -9.21
CA GLY A 17 -3.66 -25.61 -9.52
C GLY A 17 -3.79 -24.26 -8.84
N SER A 18 -3.96 -23.19 -9.64
CA SER A 18 -4.52 -21.94 -9.17
C SER A 18 -5.91 -22.24 -8.59
N PHE A 19 -5.98 -22.41 -7.27
CA PHE A 19 -7.24 -22.38 -6.57
C PHE A 19 -7.74 -20.94 -6.62
N CYS A 20 -8.68 -20.66 -7.53
CA CYS A 20 -9.64 -19.59 -7.30
C CYS A 20 -10.49 -19.99 -6.09
N LEU A 21 -10.00 -19.67 -4.88
CA LEU A 21 -10.74 -19.82 -3.63
C LEU A 21 -11.81 -18.72 -3.56
N GLY A 22 -12.88 -18.93 -4.33
CA GLY A 22 -14.11 -18.18 -4.11
C GLY A 22 -14.74 -18.60 -2.78
N LYS A 23 -14.88 -17.63 -1.88
CA LYS A 23 -15.57 -17.66 -0.57
C LYS A 23 -14.88 -18.37 0.60
N THR A 24 -14.46 -17.51 1.54
CA THR A 24 -14.30 -17.71 2.99
C THR A 24 -13.57 -18.98 3.38
N ALA A 25 -12.24 -18.98 3.21
CA ALA A 25 -11.43 -19.74 4.16
C ALA A 25 -11.82 -19.30 5.58
N ASP A 26 -11.98 -20.25 6.51
CA ASP A 26 -12.24 -19.94 7.91
C ASP A 26 -11.09 -19.07 8.45
N MET A 27 -11.34 -17.76 8.58
CA MET A 27 -10.30 -16.79 8.92
C MET A 27 -9.73 -17.01 10.32
N SER A 28 -10.47 -17.72 11.19
CA SER A 28 -9.98 -18.11 12.51
C SER A 28 -8.79 -19.07 12.45
N ALA A 29 -8.65 -19.85 11.36
CA ALA A 29 -7.50 -20.72 11.15
C ALA A 29 -6.19 -19.92 10.98
N PHE A 30 -6.27 -18.66 10.55
CA PHE A 30 -5.13 -17.76 10.40
C PHE A 30 -4.86 -16.91 11.64
N ASN A 31 -5.65 -17.05 12.71
CA ASN A 31 -5.38 -16.38 13.98
C ASN A 31 -4.27 -17.11 14.74
N ASN A 32 -3.03 -16.98 14.27
CA ASN A 32 -1.88 -17.71 14.79
C ASN A 32 -0.60 -16.85 14.82
N PRO A 33 0.21 -16.89 15.89
CA PRO A 33 1.43 -16.07 16.01
C PRO A 33 2.56 -16.46 15.05
N SER A 34 2.44 -17.60 14.35
CA SER A 34 3.46 -18.08 13.41
C SER A 34 3.11 -17.78 11.95
N HIS A 35 1.84 -17.59 11.62
CA HIS A 35 1.39 -17.30 10.26
C HIS A 35 -0.01 -16.70 10.25
N GLY A 36 -0.23 -15.72 9.37
CA GLY A 36 -1.55 -15.24 9.00
C GLY A 36 -1.93 -15.68 7.59
N PRO A 37 -2.95 -15.04 6.99
CA PRO A 37 -3.31 -15.24 5.59
C PRO A 37 -2.13 -14.89 4.68
N PRO A 38 -2.00 -15.55 3.52
CA PRO A 38 -1.01 -15.19 2.51
C PRO A 38 -1.09 -13.71 2.11
N ALA A 39 0.06 -13.05 1.99
CA ALA A 39 0.13 -11.66 1.54
C ALA A 39 -0.55 -11.43 0.17
N ALA A 40 -0.59 -12.46 -0.68
CA ALA A 40 -1.27 -12.41 -1.98
C ALA A 40 -2.79 -12.20 -1.88
N ASP A 41 -3.39 -12.57 -0.74
CA ASP A 41 -4.84 -12.45 -0.52
C ASP A 41 -5.27 -10.99 -0.37
N PHE A 42 -4.37 -10.11 0.05
CA PHE A 42 -4.64 -8.67 0.20
C PHE A 42 -3.61 -7.80 -0.55
N ALA A 43 -2.80 -8.39 -1.43
CA ALA A 43 -1.91 -7.65 -2.31
C ALA A 43 -2.70 -6.90 -3.38
N ALA A 44 -2.24 -5.68 -3.67
CA ALA A 44 -2.78 -4.88 -4.76
C ALA A 44 -2.39 -5.47 -6.13
N ALA A 45 -3.18 -5.20 -7.18
CA ALA A 45 -2.86 -5.71 -8.51
C ALA A 45 -1.53 -5.17 -9.06
N ASP A 46 -0.71 -6.03 -9.68
CA ASP A 46 0.60 -5.66 -10.27
C ASP A 46 0.51 -4.56 -11.34
N SER A 47 -0.67 -4.38 -11.95
CA SER A 47 -0.94 -3.32 -12.92
C SER A 47 -1.08 -1.91 -12.32
N LEU A 48 -1.06 -1.77 -10.99
CA LEU A 48 -1.18 -0.47 -10.33
C LEU A 48 0.13 0.30 -10.38
N PRO A 49 0.10 1.62 -10.63
CA PRO A 49 1.29 2.45 -10.72
C PRO A 49 1.82 2.82 -9.33
N VAL A 50 2.30 1.83 -8.56
CA VAL A 50 2.78 1.99 -7.17
C VAL A 50 3.85 3.08 -7.06
N SER A 51 4.78 3.14 -8.01
CA SER A 51 5.83 4.17 -8.03
C SER A 51 5.28 5.59 -8.18
N VAL A 52 4.20 5.78 -8.93
CA VAL A 52 3.53 7.07 -9.11
C VAL A 52 2.83 7.48 -7.82
N LEU A 53 2.10 6.56 -7.19
CA LEU A 53 1.45 6.79 -5.89
C LEU A 53 2.48 7.14 -4.82
N GLN A 54 3.60 6.40 -4.79
CA GLN A 54 4.70 6.63 -3.87
C GLN A 54 5.34 8.00 -4.10
N ALA A 55 5.59 8.40 -5.35
CA ALA A 55 6.16 9.70 -5.67
C ALA A 55 5.20 10.85 -5.30
N ALA A 56 3.89 10.69 -5.57
CA ALA A 56 2.87 11.67 -5.22
C ALA A 56 2.76 11.83 -3.69
N ALA A 57 2.77 10.75 -2.92
CA ALA A 57 2.76 10.81 -1.46
C ALA A 57 3.98 11.55 -0.90
N ALA A 58 5.17 11.38 -1.51
CA ALA A 58 6.37 12.15 -1.13
C ALA A 58 6.30 13.64 -1.51
N ALA A 59 5.42 14.01 -2.44
CA ALA A 59 5.22 15.39 -2.87
C ALA A 59 4.05 16.09 -2.15
N ALA A 60 3.27 15.35 -1.37
CA ALA A 60 2.14 15.87 -0.60
C ALA A 60 2.62 16.94 0.40
N SER A 61 1.80 17.97 0.61
CA SER A 61 2.22 19.18 1.32
C SER A 61 1.13 19.86 2.14
N ILE A 62 -0.14 19.54 1.89
CA ILE A 62 -1.26 20.13 2.62
C ILE A 62 -1.40 19.40 3.94
N VAL A 63 -1.18 20.11 5.05
CA VAL A 63 -1.25 19.54 6.40
C VAL A 63 -2.56 19.96 7.06
N PRO A 64 -3.51 19.03 7.31
CA PRO A 64 -4.71 19.30 8.07
C PRO A 64 -4.40 19.51 9.57
N LYS A 65 -5.43 19.88 10.33
CA LYS A 65 -5.29 20.05 11.77
C LYS A 65 -4.94 18.72 12.46
N ASP A 66 -4.16 18.79 13.53
CA ASP A 66 -3.83 17.65 14.40
C ASP A 66 -3.17 16.48 13.64
N ALA A 67 -2.28 16.79 12.69
CA ALA A 67 -1.77 15.85 11.69
C ALA A 67 -0.27 15.51 11.80
N THR A 68 0.45 16.03 12.80
CA THR A 68 1.89 15.85 12.93
C THR A 68 2.25 15.17 14.25
N TYR A 69 2.93 14.04 14.17
CA TYR A 69 3.23 13.13 15.28
C TYR A 69 4.71 12.73 15.25
N PRO A 70 5.30 12.26 16.35
CA PRO A 70 6.62 11.63 16.30
C PRO A 70 6.65 10.51 15.26
N PHE A 71 7.77 10.39 14.56
CA PHE A 71 7.96 9.35 13.55
C PHE A 71 8.01 7.94 14.16
N SER A 72 8.53 7.84 15.38
CA SER A 72 8.59 6.62 16.19
C SER A 72 8.70 7.02 17.67
N LEU A 73 8.50 6.09 18.60
CA LEU A 73 8.70 6.34 20.03
C LEU A 73 10.14 6.83 20.31
N GLY A 74 10.25 7.97 20.99
CA GLY A 74 11.53 8.60 21.33
C GLY A 74 12.24 9.33 20.18
N SER A 75 11.68 9.33 18.96
CA SER A 75 12.25 10.07 17.83
C SER A 75 11.96 11.57 17.93
N SER A 76 12.96 12.40 17.59
CA SER A 76 12.78 13.85 17.42
C SER A 76 12.14 14.21 16.08
N GLU A 77 12.12 13.26 15.15
CA GLU A 77 11.53 13.44 13.83
C GLU A 77 10.02 13.30 13.84
N LYS A 78 9.40 13.77 12.77
CA LYS A 78 7.96 13.83 12.65
C LYS A 78 7.46 13.09 11.41
N SER A 79 6.38 12.37 11.60
CA SER A 79 5.49 11.91 10.56
C SER A 79 4.33 12.89 10.45
N THR A 80 3.95 13.24 9.23
CA THR A 80 2.88 14.20 8.95
C THR A 80 1.86 13.58 8.00
N ILE A 81 0.60 13.63 8.41
CA ILE A 81 -0.55 13.28 7.60
C ILE A 81 -0.89 14.43 6.67
N HIS A 82 -1.08 14.11 5.39
CA HIS A 82 -1.35 15.06 4.33
C HIS A 82 -2.73 14.85 3.73
N SER A 83 -3.40 15.96 3.40
CA SER A 83 -4.77 15.99 2.87
C SER A 83 -4.87 16.48 1.45
N ASP A 84 -3.80 16.39 0.65
CA ASP A 84 -3.75 16.89 -0.72
C ASP A 84 -4.85 16.30 -1.62
N TRP A 85 -5.35 15.09 -1.31
CA TRP A 85 -6.25 14.33 -2.19
C TRP A 85 -7.67 14.19 -1.64
N VAL A 86 -8.00 14.76 -0.48
CA VAL A 86 -9.31 14.56 0.17
C VAL A 86 -10.48 15.16 -0.60
N SER A 87 -10.21 16.08 -1.53
CA SER A 87 -11.22 16.75 -2.37
C SER A 87 -11.56 15.98 -3.65
N PHE A 88 -10.87 14.87 -3.95
CA PHE A 88 -11.13 14.10 -5.16
C PHE A 88 -12.53 13.48 -5.14
N LYS A 89 -13.21 13.49 -6.29
CA LYS A 89 -14.53 12.85 -6.39
C LYS A 89 -14.45 11.33 -6.23
N GLU A 90 -13.38 10.69 -6.69
CA GLU A 90 -13.10 9.26 -6.49
C GLU A 90 -11.62 9.07 -6.15
N GLY A 91 -11.30 8.10 -5.29
CA GLY A 91 -9.93 7.90 -4.82
C GLY A 91 -9.46 9.02 -3.88
N ALA A 92 -10.38 9.72 -3.21
CA ALA A 92 -10.04 10.65 -2.16
C ALA A 92 -9.29 9.93 -1.04
N ALA A 93 -8.19 10.52 -0.59
CA ALA A 93 -7.33 9.88 0.39
C ALA A 93 -6.48 10.88 1.18
N LEU A 94 -6.03 10.40 2.33
CA LEU A 94 -4.94 10.96 3.11
C LEU A 94 -3.65 10.18 2.80
N SER A 95 -2.49 10.80 2.99
CA SER A 95 -1.21 10.08 2.89
C SER A 95 -0.21 10.54 3.93
N TRP A 96 0.64 9.63 4.39
CA TRP A 96 1.77 9.94 5.26
C TRP A 96 2.89 8.93 5.09
N VAL A 97 3.98 9.22 5.78
CA VAL A 97 5.16 8.38 5.81
C VAL A 97 5.51 8.13 7.27
N ALA A 98 5.49 6.86 7.67
CA ALA A 98 5.80 6.45 9.04
C ALA A 98 6.78 5.28 9.05
N ASP A 99 7.22 4.91 10.26
CA ASP A 99 7.82 3.60 10.48
C ASP A 99 6.74 2.51 10.47
N MET A 100 7.09 1.31 10.94
CA MET A 100 6.15 0.21 11.06
C MET A 100 6.25 -0.41 12.44
N ASP A 101 5.29 -0.05 13.28
CA ASP A 101 5.06 -0.57 14.62
C ASP A 101 3.98 -1.65 14.60
N VAL A 102 4.01 -2.56 15.57
CA VAL A 102 3.02 -3.63 15.69
C VAL A 102 1.96 -3.24 16.71
N ASP A 103 0.75 -3.02 16.22
CA ASP A 103 -0.46 -3.03 17.03
C ASP A 103 -1.01 -4.45 17.11
N CYS A 104 -1.38 -4.85 18.32
CA CYS A 104 -1.92 -6.18 18.61
C CYS A 104 -3.32 -6.13 19.22
N ASP A 105 -3.97 -4.96 19.27
CA ASP A 105 -5.24 -4.79 19.94
C ASP A 105 -6.36 -5.67 19.34
N GLY A 106 -7.39 -5.91 20.14
CA GLY A 106 -8.44 -6.87 19.85
C GLY A 106 -8.17 -8.27 20.41
N VAL A 107 -8.45 -9.33 19.64
CA VAL A 107 -8.36 -10.71 20.16
C VAL A 107 -6.92 -11.15 20.44
N ASN A 108 -5.93 -10.44 19.89
CA ASN A 108 -4.51 -10.74 20.02
C ASN A 108 -3.77 -9.77 20.95
N HIS A 109 -4.46 -9.01 21.79
CA HIS A 109 -3.89 -7.96 22.67
C HIS A 109 -2.81 -8.42 23.65
N LYS A 110 -2.57 -9.73 23.76
CA LYS A 110 -1.50 -10.33 24.55
C LYS A 110 -0.44 -10.99 23.67
N CYS A 111 -0.28 -10.53 22.43
CA CYS A 111 0.79 -10.97 21.57
C CYS A 111 2.13 -10.75 22.26
N GLU A 112 3.14 -11.55 21.90
CA GLU A 112 4.46 -11.44 22.52
C GLU A 112 4.99 -10.01 22.41
N GLY A 113 5.50 -9.50 23.53
CA GLY A 113 6.01 -8.14 23.66
C GLY A 113 4.97 -7.09 24.01
N ASN A 114 3.67 -7.30 23.75
CA ASN A 114 2.64 -6.30 24.03
C ASN A 114 2.32 -6.20 25.53
N GLN A 115 2.51 -5.03 26.12
CA GLN A 115 2.32 -4.79 27.56
C GLN A 115 1.05 -3.99 27.88
N ASP A 116 0.58 -3.20 26.92
CA ASP A 116 -0.50 -2.22 27.02
C ASP A 116 -1.72 -2.57 26.16
N GLY A 117 -1.68 -3.71 25.47
CA GLY A 117 -2.72 -4.13 24.55
C GLY A 117 -4.13 -4.16 25.14
N GLN A 118 -5.08 -3.68 24.35
CA GLN A 118 -6.49 -3.59 24.70
C GLN A 118 -7.30 -4.72 24.05
N PRO A 119 -8.30 -5.29 24.75
CA PRO A 119 -9.08 -6.41 24.22
C PRO A 119 -10.04 -6.03 23.08
N GLN A 120 -10.07 -4.77 22.65
CA GLN A 120 -10.93 -4.24 21.61
C GLN A 120 -10.09 -3.31 20.73
N THR A 121 -10.45 -3.22 19.45
CA THR A 121 -10.08 -2.10 18.58
C THR A 121 -11.27 -1.14 18.45
N ASN A 122 -11.13 0.02 17.79
CA ASN A 122 -12.22 1.01 17.68
C ASN A 122 -13.58 0.45 17.20
N TRP A 123 -13.59 -0.46 16.23
CA TRP A 123 -14.84 -0.96 15.59
C TRP A 123 -15.09 -2.46 15.81
N GLY A 124 -14.37 -3.10 16.74
CA GLY A 124 -14.53 -4.51 17.02
C GLY A 124 -13.48 -5.07 17.96
N ALA A 125 -13.20 -6.35 17.82
CA ALA A 125 -12.05 -7.01 18.42
C ALA A 125 -11.34 -7.76 17.29
N LEU A 126 -10.64 -7.01 16.43
CA LEU A 126 -9.95 -7.54 15.26
C LEU A 126 -8.86 -8.53 15.69
N SER A 127 -8.53 -9.47 14.81
CA SER A 127 -7.36 -10.33 14.97
C SER A 127 -6.15 -9.69 14.29
N ALA A 128 -5.18 -9.21 15.07
CA ALA A 128 -3.91 -8.71 14.55
C ALA A 128 -3.15 -9.73 13.69
N TYR A 129 -3.36 -11.03 13.91
CA TYR A 129 -2.75 -12.10 13.10
C TYR A 129 -3.47 -12.37 11.78
N ALA A 130 -4.76 -12.04 11.66
CA ALA A 130 -5.58 -12.43 10.53
C ALA A 130 -6.16 -11.26 9.72
N VAL A 131 -6.20 -10.06 10.29
CA VAL A 131 -6.77 -8.87 9.64
C VAL A 131 -5.65 -7.87 9.36
N PRO A 132 -5.42 -7.50 8.08
CA PRO A 132 -4.54 -6.39 7.76
C PRO A 132 -5.25 -5.09 8.12
N TYR A 133 -4.78 -4.41 9.16
CA TYR A 133 -5.25 -3.08 9.52
C TYR A 133 -4.11 -2.13 9.84
N ILE A 134 -4.39 -0.84 9.72
CA ILE A 134 -3.55 0.26 10.17
C ILE A 134 -4.18 0.96 11.37
N VAL A 135 -3.36 1.69 12.10
CA VAL A 135 -3.73 2.51 13.24
C VAL A 135 -3.35 3.96 12.94
N ILE A 136 -4.24 4.89 13.30
CA ILE A 136 -3.95 6.33 13.20
C ILE A 136 -4.05 6.99 14.58
N PRO A 137 -3.42 8.15 14.79
CA PRO A 137 -3.55 8.86 16.06
C PRO A 137 -5.00 9.20 16.41
N ASP A 138 -5.43 8.92 17.65
CA ASP A 138 -6.81 9.17 18.11
C ASP A 138 -7.19 10.66 17.99
N ARG A 139 -6.25 11.58 18.26
CA ARG A 139 -6.52 13.02 18.07
C ARG A 139 -6.83 13.37 16.62
N PHE A 140 -6.13 12.75 15.67
CA PHE A 140 -6.37 12.96 14.25
C PHE A 140 -7.71 12.35 13.82
N LEU A 141 -8.00 11.12 14.24
CA LEU A 141 -9.29 10.48 14.00
C LEU A 141 -10.44 11.34 14.55
N ALA A 142 -10.31 11.83 15.78
CA ALA A 142 -11.31 12.65 16.44
C ALA A 142 -11.63 13.95 15.69
N ALA A 143 -10.62 14.56 15.05
CA ALA A 143 -10.78 15.77 14.25
C ALA A 143 -11.35 15.52 12.85
N ASN A 144 -11.33 14.28 12.34
CA ASN A 144 -11.64 13.94 10.94
C ASN A 144 -12.71 12.84 10.80
N LYS A 145 -13.55 12.63 11.83
CA LYS A 145 -14.58 11.56 11.86
C LYS A 145 -15.53 11.59 10.66
N ASP A 146 -15.85 12.77 10.12
CA ASP A 146 -16.76 12.93 8.99
C ASP A 146 -16.25 12.25 7.71
N ILE A 147 -14.92 12.14 7.55
CA ILE A 147 -14.28 11.51 6.39
C ILE A 147 -13.69 10.13 6.72
N LEU A 148 -13.66 9.76 8.00
CA LEU A 148 -13.15 8.50 8.55
C LEU A 148 -14.18 7.88 9.51
N PRO A 149 -15.34 7.41 9.00
CA PRO A 149 -16.37 6.79 9.84
C PRO A 149 -15.93 5.44 10.45
N GLY A 150 -14.88 4.81 9.91
CA GLY A 150 -14.33 3.54 10.38
C GLY A 150 -14.29 2.47 9.32
N ASN A 151 -13.41 1.48 9.49
CA ASN A 151 -13.20 0.38 8.53
C ASN A 151 -12.92 0.87 7.08
N ASN A 152 -12.43 2.11 6.96
CA ASN A 152 -11.99 2.70 5.71
C ASN A 152 -10.84 1.89 5.13
N ILE A 153 -10.84 1.62 3.84
CA ILE A 153 -9.76 0.90 3.18
C ILE A 153 -8.48 1.75 3.26
N ALA A 154 -7.39 1.08 3.65
CA ALA A 154 -6.04 1.61 3.64
C ALA A 154 -5.20 0.83 2.63
N ALA A 155 -4.20 1.50 2.06
CA ALA A 155 -3.15 0.88 1.26
C ALA A 155 -1.79 1.21 1.87
N VAL A 156 -1.00 0.19 2.16
CA VAL A 156 0.35 0.30 2.70
C VAL A 156 1.34 -0.05 1.60
N ILE A 157 2.23 0.89 1.26
CA ILE A 157 3.31 0.69 0.30
C ILE A 157 4.60 0.44 1.05
N CYS A 158 5.15 -0.76 0.89
CA CYS A 158 6.40 -1.20 1.50
C CYS A 158 7.13 -2.15 0.56
N ASN A 159 8.47 -2.07 0.50
CA ASN A 159 9.28 -2.91 -0.38
C ASN A 159 8.88 -2.87 -1.88
N GLY A 160 8.41 -1.71 -2.36
CA GLY A 160 7.96 -1.50 -3.74
C GLY A 160 6.66 -2.24 -4.09
N LYS A 161 6.01 -2.87 -3.11
CA LYS A 161 4.72 -3.54 -3.21
C LYS A 161 3.67 -2.76 -2.44
N MET A 162 2.41 -3.01 -2.76
CA MET A 162 1.27 -2.37 -2.11
C MET A 162 0.29 -3.43 -1.62
N TYR A 163 -0.19 -3.26 -0.39
CA TYR A 163 -1.08 -4.18 0.30
C TYR A 163 -2.27 -3.41 0.85
N TYR A 164 -3.45 -4.02 0.80
CA TYR A 164 -4.68 -3.44 1.35
C TYR A 164 -4.94 -3.90 2.77
N GLY A 165 -5.51 -3.00 3.54
CA GLY A 165 -6.06 -3.26 4.86
C GLY A 165 -7.21 -2.31 5.14
N ILE A 166 -7.57 -2.19 6.41
CA ILE A 166 -8.56 -1.21 6.87
C ILE A 166 -7.97 -0.29 7.95
N LEU A 167 -8.55 0.88 8.13
CA LEU A 167 -8.47 1.62 9.38
C LEU A 167 -9.19 0.80 10.45
N GLY A 168 -8.42 0.11 11.28
CA GLY A 168 -8.93 -0.85 12.25
C GLY A 168 -8.93 -0.32 13.69
N ASP A 169 -8.00 0.60 14.00
CA ASP A 169 -7.86 1.17 15.33
C ASP A 169 -7.25 2.57 15.34
N SER A 170 -7.12 3.13 16.55
CA SER A 170 -6.52 4.43 16.80
C SER A 170 -5.63 4.44 18.03
N ASN A 171 -4.45 5.04 17.91
CA ASN A 171 -3.50 5.14 19.03
C ASN A 171 -3.94 6.25 20.02
N GLY A 172 -4.26 5.84 21.25
CA GLY A 172 -4.63 6.70 22.37
C GLY A 172 -3.50 7.07 23.34
N ASP A 173 -2.27 6.62 23.11
CA ASP A 173 -1.11 6.81 23.99
C ASP A 173 -0.59 8.25 24.04
N ASP A 174 0.33 8.51 24.96
CA ASP A 174 1.08 9.77 25.04
C ASP A 174 2.59 9.52 25.07
N PRO A 175 3.33 9.86 23.99
CA PRO A 175 2.83 10.50 22.76
C PRO A 175 2.14 9.52 21.81
N GLN A 176 1.06 9.96 21.15
CA GLN A 176 0.51 9.28 19.97
C GLN A 176 1.53 9.30 18.84
N ILE A 177 1.64 8.20 18.11
CA ILE A 177 2.51 8.05 16.93
C ILE A 177 1.69 7.60 15.71
N THR A 178 2.32 7.64 14.55
CA THR A 178 1.81 7.03 13.31
C THR A 178 2.69 5.84 12.97
N GLY A 179 2.23 4.90 12.14
CA GLY A 179 3.07 3.78 11.67
C GLY A 179 2.70 2.45 12.33
N GLU A 180 1.78 2.47 13.28
CA GLU A 180 1.22 1.25 13.86
C GLU A 180 0.30 0.53 12.88
N ALA A 181 0.46 -0.79 12.81
CA ALA A 181 -0.37 -1.67 12.02
C ALA A 181 -0.48 -3.04 12.68
N SER A 182 -1.51 -3.79 12.30
CA SER A 182 -1.65 -5.20 12.67
C SER A 182 -0.35 -5.97 12.48
N TRP A 183 -0.12 -6.96 13.36
CA TRP A 183 0.98 -7.92 13.21
C TRP A 183 1.08 -8.50 11.78
N LEU A 184 -0.06 -8.83 11.17
CA LEU A 184 -0.13 -9.34 9.79
C LEU A 184 0.45 -8.35 8.77
N MET A 185 0.03 -7.09 8.82
CA MET A 185 0.52 -6.05 7.90
C MET A 185 2.01 -5.80 8.11
N ALA A 186 2.43 -5.61 9.37
CA ALA A 186 3.82 -5.35 9.72
C ALA A 186 4.76 -6.47 9.25
N LYS A 187 4.40 -7.74 9.51
CA LYS A 187 5.19 -8.91 9.08
C LYS A 187 5.14 -9.15 7.57
N THR A 188 4.10 -8.68 6.90
CA THR A 188 4.04 -8.70 5.42
C THR A 188 5.02 -7.70 4.82
N CYS A 189 5.14 -6.52 5.41
CA CYS A 189 6.10 -5.51 4.99
C CYS A 189 7.54 -5.91 5.34
N PHE A 190 7.79 -6.37 6.57
CA PHE A 190 9.13 -6.66 7.08
C PHE A 190 9.21 -8.07 7.70
N PRO A 191 9.17 -9.14 6.88
CA PRO A 191 9.12 -10.51 7.38
C PRO A 191 10.36 -10.94 8.17
N ASN A 192 11.50 -10.29 7.92
CA ASN A 192 12.81 -10.67 8.47
C ASN A 192 13.16 -9.92 9.78
N ASP A 193 12.36 -8.93 10.16
CA ASP A 193 12.68 -7.98 11.23
C ASP A 193 12.21 -8.46 12.60
N ASN A 194 11.59 -9.64 12.63
CA ASN A 194 11.03 -10.26 13.84
C ASN A 194 10.12 -9.29 14.62
N LEU A 195 9.26 -8.58 13.89
CA LEU A 195 8.34 -7.59 14.47
C LEU A 195 7.33 -8.23 15.43
N GLN A 196 7.16 -7.60 16.59
CA GLN A 196 6.32 -8.03 17.71
C GLN A 196 5.84 -6.78 18.49
N GLY A 197 4.96 -6.93 19.48
CA GLY A 197 4.35 -5.78 20.18
C GLY A 197 5.35 -4.82 20.86
N ASN A 198 6.59 -5.26 21.10
CA ASN A 198 7.68 -4.42 21.62
C ASN A 198 8.87 -4.28 20.66
N ASN A 199 8.73 -4.70 19.40
CA ASN A 199 9.81 -4.66 18.41
C ASN A 199 9.29 -4.12 17.08
N ALA A 200 9.79 -2.94 16.75
CA ALA A 200 9.37 -2.14 15.61
C ALA A 200 10.41 -2.13 14.48
N HIS A 201 9.96 -1.85 13.26
CA HIS A 201 10.86 -1.46 12.17
C HIS A 201 11.03 0.07 12.17
N SER A 202 11.81 0.60 13.12
CA SER A 202 12.05 2.04 13.23
C SER A 202 13.13 2.57 12.28
N SER A 203 13.84 1.67 11.59
CA SER A 203 14.81 2.05 10.56
C SER A 203 14.10 2.72 9.39
N LYS A 204 14.73 3.74 8.84
CA LYS A 204 14.30 4.37 7.58
C LYS A 204 14.89 3.64 6.37
N ASP A 205 14.98 2.32 6.43
CA ASP A 205 15.91 1.58 5.58
C ASP A 205 15.41 1.49 4.14
N VAL A 206 16.14 2.21 3.28
CA VAL A 206 15.88 2.27 1.85
C VAL A 206 17.20 2.37 1.15
N THR A 207 17.56 1.31 0.46
CA THR A 207 18.43 1.45 -0.70
C THR A 207 17.77 0.76 -1.86
N CYS A 208 16.86 1.45 -2.56
CA CYS A 208 16.61 1.11 -3.95
C CYS A 208 17.84 1.58 -4.73
N LYS A 209 18.80 0.68 -4.94
CA LYS A 209 19.99 0.94 -5.75
C LYS A 209 19.62 0.83 -7.24
N CYS A 210 18.77 1.73 -7.74
CA CYS A 210 18.72 1.97 -9.18
C CYS A 210 19.96 2.79 -9.56
N SER A 211 21.03 2.11 -9.95
CA SER A 211 22.24 2.73 -10.49
C SER A 211 22.00 3.20 -11.94
N CYS A 212 21.00 4.05 -12.17
CA CYS A 212 20.95 4.84 -13.40
C CYS A 212 21.73 6.13 -13.17
N ARG A 213 22.71 6.36 -14.06
CA ARG A 213 23.71 7.42 -13.99
C ARG A 213 23.08 8.78 -14.34
N LEU A 214 22.14 9.24 -13.51
CA LEU A 214 21.56 10.58 -13.61
C LEU A 214 21.93 11.37 -12.36
N ASN A 215 22.68 12.46 -12.57
CA ASN A 215 22.99 13.51 -11.59
C ASN A 215 21.71 14.30 -11.22
N LEU A 216 20.72 13.64 -10.65
CA LEU A 216 19.68 14.32 -9.88
C LEU A 216 20.26 14.62 -8.49
N PRO A 217 20.03 15.82 -7.91
CA PRO A 217 20.30 16.01 -6.49
C PRO A 217 19.50 14.93 -5.75
N LYS A 218 20.17 14.15 -4.91
CA LYS A 218 19.59 13.04 -4.12
C LYS A 218 18.38 13.55 -3.32
N LYS A 219 17.20 13.60 -3.94
CA LYS A 219 15.93 13.65 -3.23
C LYS A 219 15.50 12.21 -3.10
N GLU A 220 16.21 11.57 -2.18
CA GLU A 220 15.98 10.28 -1.55
C GLU A 220 14.50 9.87 -1.63
N LEU A 221 14.17 9.03 -2.61
CA LEU A 221 12.90 8.30 -2.66
C LEU A 221 12.99 7.18 -1.62
N LEU A 222 12.99 7.58 -0.35
CA LEU A 222 13.06 6.69 0.79
C LEU A 222 11.75 5.87 0.86
N MET A 223 11.85 4.55 0.65
CA MET A 223 10.95 3.45 1.08
C MET A 223 10.77 3.39 2.60
N ASN A 224 10.30 4.47 3.21
CA ASN A 224 9.50 4.33 4.43
C ASN A 224 8.13 3.73 4.03
N CYS A 225 7.43 3.10 4.98
CA CYS A 225 6.05 2.69 4.74
C CYS A 225 5.23 3.94 4.40
N LYS A 226 4.58 3.90 3.24
CA LYS A 226 3.66 4.96 2.85
C LYS A 226 2.25 4.43 3.00
N ASP A 227 1.53 5.06 3.89
CA ASP A 227 0.14 4.75 4.13
C ASP A 227 -0.71 5.71 3.31
N ILE A 228 -1.68 5.14 2.60
CA ILE A 228 -2.73 5.84 1.90
C ILE A 228 -4.04 5.41 2.52
N LEU A 229 -4.74 6.31 3.17
CA LEU A 229 -6.03 6.03 3.81
C LEU A 229 -7.14 6.65 2.98
N PHE A 230 -7.96 5.83 2.34
CA PHE A 230 -9.05 6.30 1.50
C PHE A 230 -10.21 6.82 2.34
N THR A 231 -10.75 7.97 1.95
CA THR A 231 -11.72 8.73 2.75
C THR A 231 -13.14 8.66 2.21
N GLY A 232 -14.10 8.89 3.11
CA GLY A 232 -15.53 8.92 2.82
C GLY A 232 -16.20 7.55 2.78
N GLU A 233 -17.53 7.56 2.73
CA GLU A 233 -18.38 6.36 2.87
C GLU A 233 -18.10 5.26 1.82
N ARG A 234 -17.70 5.63 0.61
CA ARG A 234 -17.39 4.67 -0.46
C ARG A 234 -16.05 3.94 -0.25
N ALA A 235 -15.24 4.39 0.70
CA ALA A 235 -14.02 3.72 1.10
C ALA A 235 -14.23 2.78 2.28
N VAL A 236 -15.42 2.72 2.88
CA VAL A 236 -15.72 1.84 4.02
C VAL A 236 -15.96 0.43 3.52
N LEU A 237 -15.26 -0.54 4.12
CA LEU A 237 -15.48 -1.95 3.81
C LEU A 237 -16.89 -2.38 4.28
N PRO A 238 -17.73 -3.02 3.44
CA PRO A 238 -19.10 -3.35 3.80
C PRO A 238 -19.24 -4.34 4.97
N ASP A 239 -20.26 -4.17 5.81
CA ASP A 239 -20.53 -5.05 6.97
C ASP A 239 -20.77 -6.53 6.60
N ASN A 240 -21.11 -6.84 5.35
CA ASN A 240 -21.33 -8.23 4.91
C ASN A 240 -20.04 -8.95 4.50
N VAL A 241 -18.90 -8.26 4.48
CA VAL A 241 -17.58 -8.82 4.10
C VAL A 241 -16.59 -8.84 5.28
N MET A 242 -17.04 -8.43 6.46
CA MET A 242 -16.28 -8.52 7.70
C MET A 242 -17.22 -8.74 8.89
N ASP A 243 -16.70 -9.35 9.95
CA ASP A 243 -17.36 -9.35 11.25
C ASP A 243 -16.51 -8.51 12.24
N LYS A 244 -16.81 -8.60 13.54
CA LYS A 244 -16.07 -7.85 14.56
C LYS A 244 -14.62 -8.30 14.74
N THR A 245 -14.21 -9.42 14.17
CA THR A 245 -12.92 -10.06 14.39
C THR A 245 -12.12 -10.27 13.10
N TYR A 246 -12.80 -10.49 11.97
CA TYR A 246 -12.17 -10.91 10.72
C TYR A 246 -12.73 -10.16 9.50
N ILE A 247 -11.87 -9.93 8.51
CA ILE A 247 -12.29 -9.74 7.13
C ILE A 247 -12.56 -11.13 6.54
N THR A 248 -13.76 -11.36 6.04
CA THR A 248 -14.18 -12.68 5.52
C THR A 248 -14.10 -12.77 4.00
N ASP A 249 -14.01 -11.63 3.31
CA ASP A 249 -13.90 -11.57 1.86
C ASP A 249 -12.78 -10.59 1.43
N PHE A 250 -11.58 -11.16 1.28
CA PHE A 250 -10.42 -10.45 0.76
C PHE A 250 -10.53 -10.06 -0.72
N ASP A 251 -11.34 -10.76 -1.51
CA ASP A 251 -11.57 -10.38 -2.92
C ASP A 251 -12.32 -9.05 -2.99
N THR A 252 -13.29 -8.82 -2.11
CA THR A 252 -13.96 -7.52 -1.98
C THR A 252 -12.99 -6.44 -1.51
N LEU A 253 -12.17 -6.70 -0.48
CA LEU A 253 -11.13 -5.76 -0.02
C LEU A 253 -10.22 -5.32 -1.19
N ARG A 254 -9.70 -6.30 -1.95
CA ARG A 254 -8.83 -6.05 -3.10
C ARG A 254 -9.55 -5.33 -4.22
N THR A 255 -10.77 -5.73 -4.57
CA THR A 255 -11.53 -5.12 -5.66
C THR A 255 -11.85 -3.65 -5.36
N MET A 256 -12.25 -3.35 -4.12
CA MET A 256 -12.50 -1.98 -3.68
C MET A 256 -11.21 -1.17 -3.60
N GLY A 257 -10.15 -1.74 -3.01
CA GLY A 257 -8.83 -1.11 -2.93
C GLY A 257 -8.23 -0.79 -4.29
N ASP A 258 -8.24 -1.73 -5.23
CA ASP A 258 -7.76 -1.55 -6.60
C ASP A 258 -8.54 -0.42 -7.31
N LYS A 259 -9.87 -0.39 -7.13
CA LYS A 259 -10.72 0.65 -7.71
C LYS A 259 -10.35 2.04 -7.17
N LEU A 260 -10.19 2.17 -5.85
CA LEU A 260 -9.82 3.43 -5.20
C LEU A 260 -8.41 3.88 -5.60
N ALA A 261 -7.44 2.95 -5.64
CA ALA A 261 -6.06 3.23 -6.04
C ALA A 261 -5.96 3.64 -7.51
N ARG A 262 -6.72 3.01 -8.42
CA ARG A 262 -6.79 3.42 -9.83
C ARG A 262 -7.39 4.82 -9.98
N ALA A 263 -8.46 5.11 -9.24
CA ALA A 263 -9.07 6.44 -9.26
C ALA A 263 -8.10 7.50 -8.76
N LEU A 264 -7.41 7.24 -7.65
CA LEU A 264 -6.37 8.12 -7.12
C LEU A 264 -5.27 8.35 -8.16
N ALA A 265 -4.71 7.28 -8.73
CA ALA A 265 -3.66 7.37 -9.76
C ALA A 265 -4.13 8.15 -11.01
N SER A 266 -5.39 7.98 -11.42
CA SER A 266 -5.96 8.71 -12.54
C SER A 266 -6.03 10.22 -12.27
N ASN A 267 -6.44 10.63 -11.05
CA ASN A 267 -6.45 12.04 -10.67
C ASN A 267 -5.03 12.63 -10.64
N LEU A 268 -4.04 11.86 -10.18
CA LEU A 268 -2.64 12.28 -10.15
C LEU A 268 -2.00 12.39 -11.54
N GLY A 269 -2.48 11.61 -12.52
CA GLY A 269 -2.01 11.63 -13.90
C GLY A 269 -2.73 12.61 -14.82
N THR A 270 -3.82 13.22 -14.37
CA THR A 270 -4.59 14.19 -15.17
C THR A 270 -3.98 15.58 -14.98
N PRO A 271 -3.51 16.27 -16.03
CA PRO A 271 -3.19 17.69 -15.92
C PRO A 271 -4.46 18.42 -15.47
N ASN A 272 -4.41 19.18 -14.39
CA ASN A 272 -5.53 20.00 -13.91
C ASN A 272 -6.03 20.92 -15.05
N SER A 273 -7.00 20.45 -15.84
CA SER A 273 -7.90 21.29 -16.60
C SER A 273 -9.03 21.63 -15.65
N THR A 274 -8.87 22.75 -14.97
CA THR A 274 -9.98 23.44 -14.34
C THR A 274 -11.01 23.73 -15.42
N GLU A 275 -12.11 22.98 -15.47
CA GLU A 275 -13.26 23.36 -16.28
C GLU A 275 -14.51 23.39 -15.41
N SER A 276 -14.92 24.63 -15.18
CA SER A 276 -16.28 25.05 -14.91
C SER A 276 -17.25 24.40 -15.90
N GLU A 277 -18.25 23.72 -15.38
CA GLU A 277 -19.42 23.29 -16.15
C GLU A 277 -20.18 24.53 -16.65
N SER A 278 -20.20 24.73 -17.97
CA SER A 278 -21.35 25.29 -18.66
C SER A 278 -21.62 24.49 -19.93
N GLU A 279 -22.88 24.10 -20.09
CA GLU A 279 -23.38 23.28 -21.20
C GLU A 279 -23.23 23.98 -22.56
N SER A 280 -22.81 23.26 -23.60
CA SER A 280 -23.73 22.81 -24.68
C SER A 280 -23.01 22.29 -25.94
N ALA A 281 -23.57 21.20 -26.47
CA ALA A 281 -23.71 20.76 -27.86
C ALA A 281 -22.52 20.75 -28.87
N SER A 282 -22.17 19.52 -29.27
CA SER A 282 -22.05 19.01 -30.65
C SER A 282 -21.18 19.78 -31.68
N ALA A 283 -20.06 19.16 -32.09
CA ALA A 283 -19.86 18.63 -33.45
C ALA A 283 -18.44 18.07 -33.63
N ALA A 284 -18.33 16.98 -34.40
CA ALA A 284 -17.09 16.38 -34.84
C ALA A 284 -16.36 17.22 -35.91
N ALA A 285 -15.02 17.24 -35.89
CA ALA A 285 -14.15 16.92 -37.03
C ALA A 285 -12.70 17.39 -36.79
N SER A 286 -11.77 16.53 -37.17
CA SER A 286 -10.32 16.69 -37.25
C SER A 286 -9.87 17.92 -38.05
N LEU A 287 -8.71 18.50 -37.71
CA LEU A 287 -7.59 18.82 -38.63
C LEU A 287 -6.46 19.60 -37.94
N TRP A 288 -5.23 19.26 -38.33
CA TRP A 288 -3.97 19.89 -37.95
C TRP A 288 -3.83 21.31 -38.52
N ALA A 289 -3.29 22.25 -37.74
CA ALA A 289 -2.35 23.29 -38.20
C ALA A 289 -1.85 24.10 -37.00
N GLY A 290 -0.53 24.31 -36.92
CA GLY A 290 0.11 25.06 -35.85
C GLY A 290 -0.28 26.53 -35.80
N ARG A 291 -0.18 27.09 -34.59
CA ARG A 291 0.02 28.52 -34.38
C ARG A 291 0.83 28.71 -33.11
N GLU A 292 1.98 29.34 -33.29
CA GLU A 292 2.82 29.86 -32.22
C GLU A 292 2.03 30.90 -31.42
N GLY A 293 2.03 30.72 -30.10
CA GLY A 293 1.52 31.66 -29.13
C GLY A 293 2.25 31.39 -27.83
N GLU A 294 3.22 32.24 -27.51
CA GLU A 294 3.95 32.21 -26.24
C GLU A 294 2.97 32.32 -25.06
N ALA A 295 2.82 31.22 -24.34
CA ALA A 295 2.45 31.24 -22.94
C ALA A 295 3.60 30.57 -22.20
N ILE A 296 4.33 31.35 -21.40
CA ILE A 296 5.35 30.85 -20.48
C ILE A 296 4.62 30.03 -19.41
N LEU A 297 4.43 28.74 -19.69
CA LEU A 297 3.89 27.75 -18.76
C LEU A 297 4.97 26.70 -18.48
N ASN A 298 5.04 26.26 -17.23
CA ASN A 298 6.10 25.48 -16.62
C ASN A 298 6.35 24.13 -17.35
N ILE A 299 7.29 24.13 -18.31
CA ILE A 299 7.74 22.98 -19.13
C ILE A 299 8.47 21.88 -18.31
N SER A 300 8.70 22.10 -17.01
CA SER A 300 9.51 21.21 -16.16
C SER A 300 8.83 19.88 -15.80
N CYS A 301 7.49 19.84 -15.66
CA CYS A 301 6.79 18.63 -15.22
C CYS A 301 6.54 17.63 -16.38
N TRP A 302 6.22 18.14 -17.57
CA TRP A 302 5.96 17.31 -18.75
C TRP A 302 7.23 16.64 -19.29
N ASN A 303 8.37 17.36 -19.27
CA ASN A 303 9.65 16.76 -19.67
C ASN A 303 10.13 15.68 -18.69
N ALA A 304 9.78 15.76 -17.40
CA ALA A 304 10.10 14.73 -16.41
C ALA A 304 9.31 13.43 -16.62
N MET A 305 8.00 13.52 -16.93
CA MET A 305 7.18 12.33 -17.27
C MET A 305 7.55 11.73 -18.62
N ALA A 306 7.82 12.55 -19.64
CA ALA A 306 8.23 12.08 -20.96
C ALA A 306 9.64 11.45 -20.95
N ALA A 307 10.54 11.92 -20.08
CA ALA A 307 11.83 11.27 -19.83
C ALA A 307 11.65 9.92 -19.14
N TRP A 308 10.76 9.82 -18.14
CA TRP A 308 10.45 8.57 -17.44
C TRP A 308 9.91 7.48 -18.38
N TYR A 309 9.02 7.83 -19.32
CA TYR A 309 8.42 6.87 -20.24
C TYR A 309 9.36 6.41 -21.37
N ARG A 310 10.41 7.20 -21.65
CA ARG A 310 11.38 6.93 -22.73
C ARG A 310 12.65 6.21 -22.23
N ASP A 311 12.90 6.22 -20.92
CA ASP A 311 14.08 5.61 -20.26
C ASP A 311 13.78 4.19 -19.72
N THR A 312 12.51 3.79 -19.62
CA THR A 312 12.12 2.41 -19.27
C THR A 312 12.27 1.42 -20.42
N SER A 313 12.47 1.88 -21.66
CA SER A 313 12.74 1.01 -22.81
C SER A 313 14.19 0.50 -22.89
N ASP A 314 15.11 1.05 -22.09
CA ASP A 314 16.54 0.63 -22.04
C ASP A 314 16.88 -0.21 -20.79
N CYS A 315 15.86 -0.67 -20.05
CA CYS A 315 16.05 -1.63 -18.97
C CYS A 315 16.12 -3.06 -19.55
N ASP A 316 17.31 -3.46 -20.02
CA ASP A 316 17.62 -4.85 -20.34
C ASP A 316 17.29 -5.73 -19.12
N PHE A 317 16.28 -6.59 -19.29
CA PHE A 317 16.08 -7.75 -18.44
C PHE A 317 17.38 -8.57 -18.47
N LEU A 318 18.11 -8.60 -17.36
CA LEU A 318 19.19 -9.56 -17.16
C LEU A 318 18.58 -10.97 -17.16
N SER A 319 18.50 -11.57 -18.35
CA SER A 319 18.35 -13.00 -18.54
C SER A 319 19.53 -13.69 -17.85
N TRP A 320 19.24 -14.55 -16.87
CA TRP A 320 20.23 -15.45 -16.31
C TRP A 320 20.60 -16.49 -17.38
N ASP A 321 21.76 -16.32 -18.01
CA ASP A 321 22.32 -17.32 -18.91
C ASP A 321 23.31 -18.21 -18.12
N PHE A 322 22.96 -19.49 -17.99
CA PHE A 322 23.81 -20.52 -17.39
C PHE A 322 24.94 -20.84 -18.38
N SER A 323 26.06 -20.13 -18.30
CA SER A 323 27.23 -20.45 -19.13
C SER A 323 28.15 -21.47 -18.45
N LEU A 324 28.21 -22.65 -19.07
CA LEU A 324 29.20 -23.70 -18.89
C LEU A 324 30.62 -23.14 -19.03
N GLY A 325 31.51 -23.63 -18.16
CA GLY A 325 32.89 -23.15 -18.08
C GLY A 325 33.71 -23.37 -19.35
N HIS A 326 34.74 -22.54 -19.49
CA HIS A 326 36.04 -22.89 -20.04
C HIS A 326 37.08 -21.93 -19.44
N VAL A 327 38.02 -22.50 -18.70
CA VAL A 327 39.26 -21.86 -18.26
C VAL A 327 40.26 -21.98 -19.40
N VAL A 328 40.84 -20.87 -19.83
CA VAL A 328 42.13 -20.88 -20.54
C VAL A 328 42.98 -19.75 -19.97
N GLY A 329 44.15 -20.14 -19.47
CA GLY A 329 45.18 -19.33 -18.83
C GLY A 329 46.13 -20.26 -18.10
#